data_AF-A0A420J1U7-F1
#
_entry.id   AF-A0A420J1U7-F1
#
_cell.length_a   1.000
_cell.length_b   1.000
_cell.length_c   1.000
_cell.angle_alpha   90.00
_cell.angle_beta   90.00
_cell.angle_gamma   90.00
#
_symmetry.space_group_name_H-M   'P 1'
#
loop_
_entity.id
_entity.type
_entity.pdbx_description
1 polymer ?
#
loop_
_entity_poly.entity_id
_entity_poly.type
_entity_poly.pdbx_seq_one_letter_code
_entity_poly.pdbx_strand_id
1 'polypeptide(L)'
;ELSTFKTQESKTPFDSKKVEQRSRKATTDYILNAVDSYRELGWRDDNLWEVFREDFEGWVADDFVIAHKNAVRIFRDHLLENGVLVAKKKGFAIPIALQ
;
A
#
# COMPACT_ATOMS: atom_id res chain seq x y z
N GLU A 1 0.32 -8.05 -31.89
CA GLU A 1 -1.05 -7.54 -31.65
C GLU A 1 -1.14 -7.02 -30.22
N LEU A 2 -1.01 -5.71 -30.06
CA LEU A 2 -1.13 -5.01 -28.77
C LEU A 2 -2.59 -4.59 -28.62
N SER A 3 -3.36 -5.40 -27.90
CA SER A 3 -4.77 -5.13 -27.65
C SER A 3 -4.92 -3.98 -26.66
N THR A 4 -5.52 -2.92 -27.18
CA THR A 4 -5.95 -1.67 -26.55
C THR A 4 -6.81 -1.93 -25.31
N PHE A 5 -6.24 -1.82 -24.10
CA PHE A 5 -7.03 -1.64 -22.89
C PHE A 5 -7.49 -0.19 -22.81
N LYS A 6 -8.73 0.07 -23.24
CA LYS A 6 -9.43 1.32 -22.98
C LYS A 6 -9.70 1.41 -21.48
N THR A 7 -8.97 2.28 -20.78
CA THR A 7 -9.31 2.71 -19.43
C THR A 7 -10.64 3.46 -19.47
N GLN A 8 -11.68 2.85 -18.90
CA GLN A 8 -12.89 3.56 -18.54
C GLN A 8 -12.56 4.37 -17.28
N GLU A 9 -12.35 5.67 -17.45
CA GLU A 9 -12.21 6.62 -16.34
C GLU A 9 -13.56 6.72 -15.60
N SER A 10 -13.69 6.02 -14.48
CA SER A 10 -14.71 6.35 -13.49
C SER A 10 -14.28 7.64 -12.78
N LYS A 11 -15.09 8.68 -12.95
CA LYS A 11 -14.87 10.08 -12.53
C LYS A 11 -14.94 10.33 -11.01
N THR A 12 -14.52 9.38 -10.18
CA THR A 12 -14.40 9.54 -8.73
C THR A 12 -12.96 9.21 -8.33
N PRO A 13 -12.23 10.16 -7.72
CA PRO A 13 -10.93 9.89 -7.13
C PRO A 13 -11.03 8.67 -6.20
N PHE A 14 -10.05 7.76 -6.28
CA PHE A 14 -9.97 6.64 -5.36
C PHE A 14 -9.81 7.18 -3.94
N ASP A 15 -10.86 7.03 -3.12
CA ASP A 15 -10.80 7.33 -1.70
C ASP A 15 -10.38 6.06 -0.96
N SER A 16 -9.13 6.03 -0.51
CA SER A 16 -8.58 4.90 0.22
C SER A 16 -9.33 4.65 1.54
N LYS A 17 -10.11 5.61 2.05
CA LYS A 17 -10.88 5.51 3.30
C LYS A 17 -12.28 4.92 3.11
N LYS A 18 -12.77 4.76 1.88
CA LYS A 18 -14.10 4.21 1.60
C LYS A 18 -14.03 2.71 1.25
N VAL A 19 -14.34 1.85 2.22
CA VAL A 19 -14.25 0.37 2.11
C VAL A 19 -14.92 -0.18 0.85
N GLU A 20 -16.08 0.36 0.45
CA GLU A 20 -16.85 -0.09 -0.72
C GLU A 20 -16.15 0.18 -2.07
N GLN A 21 -15.13 1.04 -2.13
CA GLN A 21 -14.37 1.36 -3.35
C GLN A 21 -13.05 0.58 -3.46
N ARG A 22 -12.69 -0.23 -2.45
CA ARG A 22 -11.44 -1.01 -2.41
C ARG A 22 -11.54 -2.26 -3.29
N SER A 23 -11.38 -2.08 -4.60
CA SER A 23 -11.16 -3.19 -5.53
C SER A 23 -9.69 -3.65 -5.51
N ARG A 24 -9.42 -4.92 -5.84
CA ARG A 24 -8.04 -5.44 -5.96
C ARG A 24 -7.13 -4.55 -6.81
N LYS A 25 -7.63 -4.05 -7.95
CA LYS A 25 -6.85 -3.16 -8.81
C LYS A 25 -6.53 -1.85 -8.09
N ALA A 26 -7.55 -1.18 -7.57
CA ALA A 26 -7.37 0.12 -6.91
C ALA A 26 -6.45 0.05 -5.69
N THR A 27 -6.62 -0.98 -4.84
CA THR A 27 -5.73 -1.22 -3.69
C THR A 27 -4.29 -1.53 -4.12
N THR A 28 -4.12 -2.29 -5.21
CA THR A 28 -2.79 -2.60 -5.75
C THR A 28 -2.09 -1.35 -6.29
N ASP A 29 -2.81 -0.55 -7.09
CA ASP A 29 -2.28 0.68 -7.69
C ASP A 29 -1.92 1.69 -6.59
N TYR A 30 -2.75 1.81 -5.55
CA TYR A 30 -2.47 2.70 -4.41
C TYR A 30 -1.18 2.32 -3.67
N ILE A 31 -0.99 1.03 -3.36
CA ILE A 31 0.22 0.55 -2.70
C ILE A 31 1.47 0.79 -3.56
N LEU A 32 1.39 0.55 -4.87
CA LEU A 32 2.54 0.79 -5.77
C LEU A 32 2.86 2.27 -5.89
N ASN A 33 1.84 3.13 -6.01
CA ASN A 33 2.03 4.58 -6.06
C ASN A 33 2.68 5.11 -4.77
N ALA A 34 2.31 4.57 -3.60
CA ALA A 34 2.96 4.92 -2.34
C ALA A 34 4.46 4.55 -2.35
N VAL A 35 4.81 3.32 -2.78
CA VAL A 35 6.22 2.91 -2.93
C VAL A 35 6.99 3.85 -3.84
N ASP A 36 6.43 4.18 -5.01
CA ASP A 36 7.10 5.06 -5.97
C ASP A 36 7.30 6.46 -5.40
N SER A 37 6.28 7.01 -4.71
CA SER A 37 6.38 8.31 -4.03
C SER A 37 7.47 8.32 -2.95
N TYR A 38 7.55 7.27 -2.14
CA TYR A 38 8.53 7.16 -1.05
C TYR A 38 9.96 7.10 -1.60
N ARG A 39 10.14 6.42 -2.74
CA ARG A 39 11.42 6.36 -3.46
C ARG A 39 11.82 7.71 -4.05
N GLU A 40 10.89 8.38 -4.72
CA GLU A 40 11.13 9.68 -5.36
C GLU A 40 11.50 10.76 -4.33
N LEU A 41 10.84 10.73 -3.17
CA LEU A 41 11.08 11.69 -2.09
C LEU A 41 12.22 11.27 -1.15
N GLY A 42 12.78 10.07 -1.34
CA GLY A 42 13.90 9.56 -0.55
C GLY A 42 13.57 9.37 0.93
N TRP A 43 12.34 9.01 1.26
CA TRP A 43 11.91 8.81 2.64
C TRP A 43 12.55 7.58 3.27
N ARG A 44 13.00 7.73 4.52
CA ARG A 44 13.67 6.68 5.31
C ARG A 44 13.37 6.85 6.79
N ASP A 45 13.62 5.78 7.54
CA ASP A 45 13.61 5.72 8.99
C ASP A 45 12.30 6.32 9.57
N ASP A 46 12.39 7.24 10.52
CA ASP A 46 11.23 7.83 11.20
C ASP A 46 10.33 8.62 10.24
N ASN A 47 10.90 9.32 9.26
CA ASN A 47 10.11 10.08 8.28
C ASN A 47 9.27 9.14 7.40
N LEU A 48 9.85 8.02 6.98
CA LEU A 48 9.12 7.00 6.22
C LEU A 48 8.02 6.37 7.08
N TRP A 49 8.30 6.12 8.36
CA TRP A 49 7.33 5.57 9.30
C TRP A 49 6.12 6.50 9.49
N GLU A 50 6.36 7.80 9.68
CA GLU A 50 5.30 8.78 9.89
C GLU A 50 4.37 8.85 8.68
N VAL A 51 4.91 9.07 7.48
CA VAL A 51 4.04 9.25 6.33
C VAL A 51 3.38 7.95 5.88
N PHE A 52 4.05 6.81 6.07
CA PHE A 52 3.40 5.50 5.93
C PHE A 52 2.13 5.41 6.78
N ARG A 53 2.18 5.84 8.05
CA ARG A 53 0.99 5.80 8.91
C ARG A 53 -0.10 6.77 8.48
N GLU A 54 0.27 7.93 7.95
CA GLU A 54 -0.70 8.93 7.45
C GLU A 54 -1.42 8.43 6.19
N ASP A 55 -0.68 7.91 5.21
CA ASP A 55 -1.24 7.42 3.94
C ASP A 55 -2.20 6.24 4.14
N PHE A 56 -1.85 5.34 5.07
CA PHE A 56 -2.62 4.14 5.36
C PHE A 56 -3.48 4.28 6.64
N GLU A 57 -3.76 5.51 7.07
CA GLU A 57 -4.64 5.77 8.22
C GLU A 57 -6.02 5.11 8.00
N GLY A 58 -6.43 4.27 8.96
CA GLY A 58 -7.70 3.55 8.91
C GLY A 58 -7.69 2.28 8.05
N TRP A 59 -6.55 1.88 7.50
CA TRP A 59 -6.40 0.55 6.92
C TRP A 59 -6.17 -0.50 8.01
N VAL A 60 -6.68 -1.71 7.81
CA VAL A 60 -6.37 -2.88 8.61
C VAL A 60 -5.64 -3.92 7.74
N ALA A 61 -5.12 -4.98 8.33
CA ALA A 61 -4.39 -6.01 7.58
C ALA A 61 -5.17 -6.61 6.41
N ASP A 62 -6.47 -6.82 6.59
CA ASP A 62 -7.32 -7.41 5.56
C ASP A 62 -7.40 -6.53 4.32
N ASP A 63 -7.19 -5.21 4.44
CA ASP A 63 -7.15 -4.30 3.30
C ASP A 63 -5.93 -4.56 2.41
N PHE A 64 -4.78 -4.88 3.01
CA PHE A 64 -3.59 -5.29 2.26
C PHE A 64 -3.78 -6.65 1.57
N VAL A 65 -4.65 -7.52 2.08
CA VAL A 65 -4.96 -8.82 1.47
C VAL A 65 -5.76 -8.68 0.17
N ILE A 66 -6.52 -7.59 0.01
CA ILE A 66 -7.27 -7.29 -1.23
C ILE A 66 -6.29 -7.10 -2.40
N ALA A 67 -5.15 -6.45 -2.15
CA ALA A 67 -4.14 -6.13 -3.15
C ALA A 67 -3.43 -7.36 -3.73
N HIS A 68 -2.79 -7.17 -4.88
CA HIS A 68 -1.96 -8.20 -5.46
C HIS A 68 -0.75 -8.50 -4.56
N LYS A 69 -0.54 -9.78 -4.25
CA LYS A 69 0.51 -10.26 -3.33
C LYS A 69 1.93 -9.75 -3.64
N ASN A 70 2.23 -9.45 -4.91
CA ASN A 70 3.54 -8.91 -5.29
C ASN A 70 3.68 -7.44 -4.89
N ALA A 71 2.62 -6.62 -5.00
CA ALA A 71 2.66 -5.22 -4.58
C ALA A 71 2.87 -5.12 -3.07
N VAL A 72 2.14 -5.92 -2.29
CA VAL A 72 2.33 -6.00 -0.82
C VAL A 72 3.75 -6.42 -0.46
N ARG A 73 4.36 -7.33 -1.23
CA ARG A 73 5.75 -7.76 -1.00
C ARG A 73 6.74 -6.64 -1.30
N ILE A 74 6.60 -5.98 -2.44
CA ILE A 74 7.44 -4.84 -2.84
C ILE A 74 7.35 -3.74 -1.78
N PHE A 75 6.14 -3.44 -1.32
CA PHE A 75 5.91 -2.44 -0.28
C PHE A 75 6.59 -2.80 1.04
N ARG A 76 6.38 -4.02 1.54
CA ARG A 76 7.06 -4.50 2.75
C ARG A 76 8.58 -4.44 2.63
N ASP A 77 9.12 -4.91 1.51
CA ASP A 77 10.56 -4.95 1.29
C ASP A 77 11.13 -3.51 1.22
N HIS A 78 10.42 -2.58 0.57
CA HIS A 78 10.79 -1.17 0.54
C HIS A 78 10.81 -0.53 1.94
N LEU A 79 9.80 -0.77 2.78
CA LEU A 79 9.76 -0.28 4.16
C LEU A 79 10.97 -0.81 4.96
N LEU A 80 11.24 -2.11 4.88
CA LEU A 80 12.34 -2.76 5.60
C LEU A 80 13.72 -2.27 5.15
N GLU A 81 13.93 -2.12 3.84
CA GLU A 81 15.19 -1.62 3.27
C GLU A 81 15.48 -0.17 3.66
N ASN A 82 14.44 0.58 4.04
CA ASN A 82 14.53 2.00 4.40
C ASN A 82 14.26 2.24 5.89
N GLY A 83 14.56 1.27 6.75
CA GLY A 83 14.63 1.48 8.20
C GLY A 83 13.32 1.30 8.96
N VAL A 84 12.20 1.06 8.26
CA VAL A 84 10.91 0.79 8.90
C VAL A 84 10.79 -0.70 9.19
N LEU A 85 10.98 -1.06 10.47
CA LEU A 85 10.84 -2.42 10.96
C LEU A 85 9.37 -2.86 10.97
N VAL A 86 8.92 -3.46 9.87
CA VAL A 86 7.63 -4.17 9.85
C VAL A 86 7.80 -5.46 10.66
N ALA A 87 7.25 -5.47 11.89
CA ALA A 87 7.39 -6.60 12.81
C ALA A 87 7.00 -7.93 12.14
N LYS A 88 7.99 -8.78 11.85
CA LYS A 88 7.78 -10.15 11.37
C LYS A 88 7.30 -11.01 12.52
N LYS A 89 6.03 -10.91 12.93
CA LYS A 89 5.45 -11.94 13.79
C LYS A 89 5.18 -13.18 12.94
N LYS A 90 6.08 -14.16 13.03
CA LYS A 90 5.83 -15.53 12.56
C LYS A 90 4.48 -16.00 13.13
N GLY A 91 3.51 -16.26 12.25
CA GLY A 91 2.23 -16.86 12.62
C GLY A 91 1.13 -15.89 13.08
N PHE A 92 1.34 -14.58 13.03
CA PHE A 92 0.28 -13.61 13.31
C PHE A 92 0.14 -12.67 12.11
N ALA A 93 -1.08 -12.57 11.59
CA ALA A 93 -1.42 -11.71 10.47
C ALA A 93 -0.98 -10.26 10.74
N ILE A 94 -1.02 -9.45 9.70
CA ILE A 94 -0.55 -8.06 9.68
C ILE A 94 -1.29 -7.08 10.65
N PRO A 95 -2.43 -7.34 11.35
CA PRO A 95 -3.21 -6.22 11.91
C PRO A 95 -2.72 -5.66 13.25
N ILE A 96 -1.53 -6.03 13.73
CA ILE A 96 -1.01 -5.56 15.04
C ILE A 96 0.24 -4.68 14.87
N ALA A 97 0.38 -4.00 13.73
CA ALA A 97 1.27 -2.85 13.60
C ALA A 97 0.54 -1.50 13.78
N LEU A 98 -0.75 -1.55 14.17
CA LEU A 98 -1.65 -0.40 14.30
C LEU A 98 -2.31 -0.31 15.69
N GLN A 99 -1.56 -0.61 16.75
CA GLN A 99 -1.94 -0.26 18.12
C GLN A 99 -0.90 0.66 18.73
#